data_AF-A0A7C5Q429-F1
#
_entry.id   AF-A0A7C5Q429-F1
#
_cell.length_a   1.000
_cell.length_b   1.000
_cell.length_c   1.000
_cell.angle_alpha   90.00
_cell.angle_beta   90.00
_cell.angle_gamma   90.00
#
_symmetry.space_group_name_H-M   'P 1'
#
loop_
_entity.id
_entity.type
_entity.pdbx_description
1 polymer ?
#
loop_
_entity_poly.entity_id
_entity_poly.type
_entity_poly.pdbx_seq_one_letter_code
_entity_poly.pdbx_strand_id
1 'polypeptide(L)'
;MAKNENGSEEELVLTVRSYRRGIDLLRLLYEKALSLEYHFASLQLDHRIEQLSNPMNFEDFRKSVSQLESLNKSSVKVKMPELLLENPQSSVFYVMNLAMNAKGAPEQRQQILDSVACLLNYIMNMQSDLDDLYYENKLLYLRTTDLRQRCEKLFADYTAAVDYDKPLSECRASDDWDELDAYISRKAEEIGAGMDAPKAAVREAAYRKLINFAFSVNRLVDYLDFYDEVLNSGRHMYRECELILQHLTKVKTCSASTPEELRRLQYEISEAIERFDRAYETVELKGSRLKDILYGFDSDMVKDKE
;
A
#
# COMPACT_ATOMS: atom_id res chain seq x y z
N MET A 1 59.26 1.10 8.27
CA MET A 1 57.94 0.94 7.60
C MET A 1 56.93 0.57 8.67
N ALA A 2 56.40 1.57 9.38
CA ALA A 2 55.22 1.42 10.22
C ALA A 2 54.06 1.96 9.37
N LYS A 3 53.27 1.07 8.76
CA LYS A 3 52.17 1.42 7.86
C LYS A 3 50.90 0.75 8.37
N ASN A 4 49.88 1.56 8.64
CA ASN A 4 48.47 1.22 8.50
C ASN A 4 47.80 0.21 9.46
N GLU A 5 48.36 -0.13 10.63
CA GLU A 5 47.63 -1.02 11.57
C GLU A 5 46.32 -0.39 12.09
N ASN A 6 46.31 0.93 12.40
CA ASN A 6 45.09 1.61 12.87
C ASN A 6 43.98 1.74 11.80
N GLY A 7 44.32 1.76 10.52
CA GLY A 7 43.34 2.06 9.46
C GLY A 7 42.47 0.85 9.10
N SER A 8 43.04 -0.35 9.14
CA SER A 8 42.31 -1.59 8.82
C SER A 8 41.35 -2.03 9.92
N GLU A 9 41.73 -1.83 11.18
CA GLU A 9 40.87 -2.15 12.33
C GLU A 9 39.67 -1.20 12.39
N GLU A 10 39.89 0.10 12.18
CA GLU A 10 38.83 1.11 12.11
C GLU A 10 37.84 0.81 10.96
N GLU A 11 38.35 0.46 9.78
CA GLU A 11 37.53 0.10 8.62
C GLU A 11 36.66 -1.15 8.88
N LEU A 12 37.21 -2.17 9.54
CA LEU A 12 36.47 -3.36 9.93
C LEU A 12 35.35 -3.01 10.91
N VAL A 13 35.64 -2.25 11.96
CA VAL A 13 34.66 -1.86 12.98
C VAL A 13 33.51 -1.06 12.36
N LEU A 14 33.82 -0.08 11.51
CA LEU A 14 32.81 0.74 10.85
C LEU A 14 31.93 -0.09 9.90
N THR A 15 32.53 -0.98 9.11
CA THR A 15 31.80 -1.83 8.17
C THR A 15 30.90 -2.83 8.88
N VAL A 16 31.37 -3.47 9.95
CA VAL A 16 30.56 -4.41 10.76
C VAL A 16 29.40 -3.68 11.44
N ARG A 17 29.64 -2.47 11.97
CA ARG A 17 28.58 -1.62 12.55
C ARG A 17 27.51 -1.29 11.50
N SER A 18 27.94 -0.86 10.31
CA SER A 18 27.08 -0.56 9.16
C SER A 18 26.23 -1.77 8.77
N TYR A 19 26.86 -2.95 8.74
CA TYR A 19 26.20 -4.21 8.42
C TYR A 19 25.10 -4.57 9.43
N ARG A 20 25.39 -4.47 10.73
CA ARG A 20 24.39 -4.69 11.80
C ARG A 20 23.21 -3.73 11.69
N ARG A 21 23.48 -2.45 11.47
CA ARG A 21 22.44 -1.44 11.24
C ARG A 21 21.59 -1.77 10.02
N GLY A 22 22.17 -2.35 8.97
CA GLY A 22 21.40 -2.81 7.83
C GLY A 22 20.45 -3.97 8.16
N ILE A 23 20.82 -4.89 9.05
CA ILE A 23 19.91 -5.93 9.56
C ILE A 23 18.76 -5.31 10.36
N ASP A 24 19.03 -4.37 11.26
CA ASP A 24 17.99 -3.64 12.01
C ASP A 24 17.00 -2.96 11.04
N LEU A 25 17.55 -2.37 9.97
CA LEU A 25 16.75 -1.69 8.96
C LEU A 25 15.90 -2.65 8.14
N LEU A 26 16.45 -3.79 7.74
CA LEU A 26 15.70 -4.84 7.05
C LEU A 26 14.54 -5.35 7.91
N ARG A 27 14.77 -5.56 9.20
CA ARG A 27 13.72 -5.94 10.15
C ARG A 27 12.60 -4.89 10.18
N LEU A 28 12.94 -3.61 10.32
CA LEU A 28 11.97 -2.51 10.33
C LEU A 28 11.18 -2.44 9.01
N LEU A 29 11.89 -2.47 7.88
CA LEU A 29 11.31 -2.39 6.54
C LEU A 29 10.35 -3.54 6.26
N TYR A 30 10.65 -4.73 6.77
CA TYR A 30 9.79 -5.89 6.64
C TYR A 30 8.47 -5.73 7.40
N GLU A 31 8.50 -5.23 8.64
CA GLU A 31 7.27 -4.90 9.38
C GLU A 31 6.45 -3.82 8.66
N LYS A 32 7.12 -2.80 8.09
CA LYS A 32 6.45 -1.77 7.31
C LYS A 32 5.81 -2.34 6.05
N ALA A 33 6.49 -3.24 5.34
CA ALA A 33 5.95 -3.91 4.16
C ALA A 33 4.71 -4.76 4.51
N LEU A 34 4.74 -5.53 5.60
CA LEU A 34 3.59 -6.29 6.10
C LEU A 34 2.40 -5.39 6.45
N SER A 35 2.67 -4.29 7.17
CA SER A 35 1.63 -3.34 7.55
C SER A 35 1.02 -2.63 6.34
N LEU A 36 1.83 -2.27 5.33
CA LEU A 36 1.37 -1.70 4.06
C LEU A 36 0.48 -2.70 3.30
N GLU A 37 0.87 -3.97 3.24
CA GLU A 37 0.06 -5.01 2.59
C GLU A 37 -1.33 -5.11 3.24
N TYR A 38 -1.38 -5.14 4.58
CA TYR A 38 -2.64 -5.14 5.33
C TYR A 38 -3.45 -3.85 5.08
N HIS A 39 -2.79 -2.68 5.06
CA HIS A 39 -3.42 -1.39 4.85
C HIS A 39 -4.24 -1.36 3.55
N PHE A 40 -3.63 -1.74 2.42
CA PHE A 40 -4.32 -1.71 1.13
C PHE A 40 -5.33 -2.86 0.96
N ALA A 41 -5.09 -4.01 1.60
CA ALA A 41 -6.09 -5.08 1.64
C ALA A 41 -7.35 -4.67 2.41
N SER A 42 -7.22 -3.81 3.43
CA SER A 42 -8.32 -3.42 4.32
C SER A 42 -9.28 -2.37 3.74
N LEU A 43 -8.94 -1.72 2.62
CA LEU A 43 -9.75 -0.65 2.03
C LEU A 43 -11.13 -1.09 1.51
N GLN A 44 -11.41 -2.40 1.42
CA GLN A 44 -12.73 -2.98 1.10
C GLN A 44 -13.49 -2.30 -0.07
N LEU A 45 -12.78 -1.78 -1.07
CA LEU A 45 -13.38 -1.03 -2.16
C LEU A 45 -14.41 -1.87 -2.94
N ASP A 46 -14.16 -3.17 -3.15
CA ASP A 46 -15.09 -4.08 -3.82
C ASP A 46 -16.54 -3.95 -3.32
N HIS A 47 -16.72 -4.04 -2.00
CA HIS A 47 -18.05 -4.02 -1.38
C HIS A 47 -18.70 -2.62 -1.47
N ARG A 48 -17.90 -1.56 -1.36
CA ARG A 48 -18.37 -0.18 -1.47
C ARG A 48 -18.84 0.15 -2.88
N ILE A 49 -18.10 -0.33 -3.88
CA ILE A 49 -18.43 -0.12 -5.29
C ILE A 49 -19.70 -0.87 -5.64
N GLU A 50 -19.88 -2.09 -5.17
CA GLU A 50 -21.12 -2.85 -5.34
C GLU A 50 -22.33 -2.10 -4.77
N GLN A 51 -22.20 -1.54 -3.55
CA GLN A 51 -23.26 -0.72 -2.94
C GLN A 51 -23.55 0.55 -3.76
N LEU A 52 -22.52 1.25 -4.24
CA LEU A 52 -22.68 2.48 -5.00
C LEU A 52 -23.20 2.24 -6.42
N SER A 53 -22.96 1.07 -6.99
CA SER A 53 -23.39 0.69 -8.34
C SER A 53 -24.86 0.29 -8.43
N ASN A 54 -25.51 -0.02 -7.31
CA ASN A 54 -26.93 -0.39 -7.31
C ASN A 54 -27.85 0.84 -7.23
N PRO A 55 -28.66 1.13 -8.27
CA PRO A 55 -29.63 2.23 -8.24
C PRO A 55 -30.64 2.15 -7.09
N MET A 56 -30.96 0.95 -6.61
CA MET A 56 -31.91 0.77 -5.50
C MET A 56 -31.41 1.31 -4.17
N ASN A 57 -30.11 1.60 -4.02
CA ASN A 57 -29.55 2.25 -2.84
C ASN A 57 -29.85 3.75 -2.80
N PHE A 58 -30.27 4.34 -3.92
CA PHE A 58 -30.62 5.76 -4.03
C PHE A 58 -32.09 5.99 -3.68
N GLU A 59 -32.36 6.86 -2.72
CA GLU A 59 -33.73 7.15 -2.25
C GLU A 59 -34.62 7.70 -3.38
N ASP A 60 -34.09 8.61 -4.19
CA ASP A 60 -34.84 9.20 -5.30
C ASP A 60 -35.14 8.18 -6.41
N PHE A 61 -34.27 7.18 -6.60
CA PHE A 61 -34.55 6.07 -7.51
C PHE A 61 -35.70 5.21 -6.97
N ARG A 62 -35.68 4.84 -5.68
CA ARG A 62 -36.77 4.09 -5.03
C ARG A 62 -38.11 4.82 -5.11
N LYS A 63 -38.11 6.15 -4.95
CA LYS A 63 -39.30 7.00 -5.13
C LYS A 63 -39.83 6.92 -6.56
N SER A 64 -38.96 7.03 -7.57
CA SER A 64 -39.33 6.89 -8.99
C SER A 64 -39.91 5.52 -9.31
N VAL A 65 -39.34 4.43 -8.77
CA VAL A 65 -39.89 3.07 -8.90
C VAL A 65 -41.31 3.02 -8.31
N SER A 66 -41.49 3.50 -7.08
CA SER A 66 -42.78 3.49 -6.38
C SER A 66 -43.86 4.28 -7.12
N GLN A 67 -43.48 5.42 -7.71
CA GLN A 67 -44.38 6.21 -8.55
C GLN A 67 -44.80 5.45 -9.81
N LEU A 68 -43.87 4.80 -10.51
CA LEU A 68 -44.18 3.99 -11.69
C LEU A 68 -45.05 2.78 -11.36
N GLU A 69 -44.78 2.08 -10.25
CA GLU A 69 -45.63 0.99 -9.76
C GLU A 69 -47.06 1.47 -9.51
N SER A 70 -47.22 2.67 -8.93
CA SER A 70 -48.54 3.24 -8.66
C SER A 70 -49.35 3.53 -9.94
N LEU A 71 -48.66 3.89 -11.03
CA LEU A 71 -49.24 4.12 -12.36
C LEU A 71 -49.53 2.80 -13.11
N ASN A 72 -49.03 1.66 -12.61
CA ASN A 72 -49.14 0.33 -13.21
C ASN A 72 -50.10 -0.62 -12.47
N LYS A 73 -50.88 -0.13 -11.50
CA LYS A 73 -51.76 -0.92 -10.59
C LYS A 73 -52.76 -1.88 -11.27
N SER A 74 -52.92 -1.83 -12.59
CA SER A 74 -53.80 -2.75 -13.35
C SER A 74 -53.07 -3.75 -14.27
N SER A 75 -51.75 -3.64 -14.45
CA SER A 75 -50.97 -4.38 -15.47
C SER A 75 -49.90 -5.31 -14.90
N VAL A 76 -49.33 -5.03 -13.73
CA VAL A 76 -48.19 -5.81 -13.19
C VAL A 76 -48.66 -6.69 -12.03
N LYS A 77 -48.90 -7.98 -12.30
CA LYS A 77 -49.27 -8.98 -11.26
C LYS A 77 -48.06 -9.61 -10.56
N VAL A 78 -46.84 -9.39 -11.07
CA VAL A 78 -45.60 -9.97 -10.55
C VAL A 78 -44.71 -8.84 -10.04
N LYS A 79 -44.54 -8.75 -8.72
CA LYS A 79 -43.53 -7.89 -8.12
C LYS A 79 -42.15 -8.52 -8.35
N MET A 80 -41.15 -7.70 -8.64
CA MET A 80 -39.77 -8.18 -8.74
C MET A 80 -39.35 -8.68 -7.34
N PRO A 81 -38.80 -9.91 -7.21
CA PRO A 81 -38.20 -10.36 -5.95
C PRO A 81 -37.08 -9.40 -5.51
N GLU A 82 -36.93 -9.18 -4.21
CA GLU A 82 -35.90 -8.28 -3.63
C GLU A 82 -34.49 -8.65 -4.12
N LEU A 83 -34.16 -9.95 -4.17
CA LEU A 83 -32.87 -10.44 -4.67
C LEU A 83 -32.56 -9.97 -6.11
N LEU A 84 -33.57 -9.84 -6.97
CA LEU A 84 -33.36 -9.33 -8.34
C LEU A 84 -33.30 -7.81 -8.38
N LEU A 85 -33.85 -7.10 -7.39
CA LEU A 85 -33.69 -5.66 -7.25
C LEU A 85 -32.31 -5.28 -6.69
N GLU A 86 -31.66 -6.18 -5.97
CA GLU A 86 -30.27 -6.02 -5.51
C GLU A 86 -29.25 -6.03 -6.66
N ASN A 87 -29.62 -6.58 -7.83
CA ASN A 87 -28.77 -6.57 -9.00
C ASN A 87 -28.99 -5.27 -9.82
N PRO A 88 -27.93 -4.48 -10.10
CA PRO A 88 -28.05 -3.20 -10.81
C PRO A 88 -28.72 -3.32 -12.20
N GLN A 89 -28.36 -4.35 -12.98
CA GLN A 89 -28.90 -4.52 -14.34
C GLN A 89 -30.40 -4.89 -14.29
N SER A 90 -30.76 -5.76 -13.36
CA SER A 90 -32.13 -6.23 -13.16
C SER A 90 -33.04 -5.11 -12.64
N SER A 91 -32.55 -4.24 -11.74
CA SER A 91 -33.31 -3.09 -11.25
C SER A 91 -33.54 -2.04 -12.34
N VAL A 92 -32.55 -1.76 -13.20
CA VAL A 92 -32.72 -0.90 -14.39
C VAL A 92 -33.77 -1.49 -15.34
N PHE A 93 -33.68 -2.78 -15.66
CA PHE A 93 -34.62 -3.45 -16.55
C PHE A 93 -36.05 -3.39 -16.00
N TYR A 94 -36.22 -3.62 -14.70
CA TYR A 94 -37.51 -3.53 -14.02
C TYR A 94 -38.13 -2.13 -14.16
N VAL A 95 -37.35 -1.08 -13.93
CA VAL A 95 -37.82 0.31 -14.04
C VAL A 95 -38.18 0.67 -15.48
N MET A 96 -37.38 0.26 -16.47
CA MET A 96 -37.72 0.44 -17.89
C MET A 96 -39.05 -0.25 -18.23
N ASN A 97 -39.25 -1.48 -17.77
CA ASN A 97 -40.49 -2.22 -17.99
C ASN A 97 -41.70 -1.52 -17.34
N LEU A 98 -41.55 -1.04 -16.10
CA LEU A 98 -42.58 -0.29 -15.42
C LEU A 98 -42.93 0.99 -16.19
N ALA A 99 -41.94 1.74 -16.65
CA ALA A 99 -42.16 2.98 -17.37
C ALA A 99 -42.83 2.78 -18.74
N MET A 100 -42.50 1.72 -19.47
CA MET A 100 -43.15 1.40 -20.75
C MET A 100 -44.64 1.08 -20.59
N ASN A 101 -45.02 0.41 -19.50
CA ASN A 101 -46.38 -0.04 -19.22
C ASN A 101 -47.22 0.95 -18.39
N ALA A 102 -46.62 2.01 -17.85
CA ALA A 102 -47.32 2.99 -17.01
C ALA A 102 -48.46 3.69 -17.77
N LYS A 103 -49.65 3.76 -17.15
CA LYS A 103 -50.89 4.32 -17.74
C LYS A 103 -51.14 5.80 -17.40
N GLY A 104 -50.12 6.51 -16.88
CA GLY A 104 -50.22 7.93 -16.50
C GLY A 104 -50.26 8.90 -17.68
N ALA A 105 -50.45 10.18 -17.39
CA ALA A 105 -50.38 11.24 -18.40
C ALA A 105 -48.98 11.27 -19.07
N PRO A 106 -48.87 11.53 -20.38
CA PRO A 106 -47.59 11.51 -21.10
C PRO A 106 -46.52 12.40 -20.46
N GLU A 107 -46.90 13.60 -20.02
CA GLU A 107 -45.99 14.56 -19.38
C GLU A 107 -45.46 14.05 -18.03
N GLN A 108 -46.31 13.44 -17.21
CA GLN A 108 -45.92 12.88 -15.92
C GLN A 108 -44.98 11.67 -16.10
N ARG A 109 -45.27 10.82 -17.10
CA ARG A 109 -44.41 9.68 -17.45
C ARG A 109 -43.04 10.15 -17.94
N GLN A 110 -42.99 11.19 -18.75
CA GLN A 110 -41.74 11.75 -19.26
C GLN A 110 -40.89 12.32 -18.12
N GLN A 111 -41.49 13.07 -17.19
CA GLN A 111 -40.76 13.61 -16.03
C GLN A 111 -40.11 12.52 -15.16
N ILE A 112 -40.82 11.41 -14.91
CA ILE A 112 -40.28 10.29 -14.14
C ILE A 112 -39.14 9.60 -14.93
N LEU A 113 -39.32 9.42 -16.24
CA LEU A 113 -38.29 8.85 -17.11
C LEU A 113 -37.02 9.73 -17.16
N ASP A 114 -37.17 11.04 -17.25
CA ASP A 114 -36.04 11.98 -17.25
C ASP A 114 -35.29 11.94 -15.92
N SER A 115 -36.01 11.84 -14.79
CA SER A 115 -35.41 11.66 -13.46
C SER A 115 -34.64 10.35 -13.35
N VAL A 116 -35.23 9.23 -13.78
CA VAL A 116 -34.58 7.92 -13.80
C VAL A 116 -33.34 7.93 -14.71
N ALA A 117 -33.46 8.46 -15.93
CA ALA A 117 -32.35 8.53 -16.88
C ALA A 117 -31.19 9.36 -16.34
N CYS A 118 -31.48 10.48 -15.69
CA CYS A 118 -30.48 11.31 -15.05
C CYS A 118 -29.75 10.54 -13.93
N LEU A 119 -30.49 9.88 -13.03
CA LEU A 119 -29.90 9.09 -11.93
C LEU A 119 -29.06 7.91 -12.46
N LEU A 120 -29.54 7.19 -13.47
CA LEU A 120 -28.79 6.10 -14.08
C LEU A 120 -27.50 6.58 -14.73
N ASN A 121 -27.53 7.71 -15.44
CA ASN A 121 -26.33 8.31 -16.01
C ASN A 121 -25.32 8.70 -14.91
N TYR A 122 -25.80 9.25 -13.78
CA TYR A 122 -24.94 9.54 -12.62
C TYR A 122 -24.32 8.27 -12.05
N ILE A 123 -25.11 7.22 -11.82
CA ILE A 123 -24.63 5.94 -11.27
C ILE A 123 -23.61 5.28 -12.20
N MET A 124 -23.84 5.29 -13.51
CA MET A 124 -22.90 4.72 -14.48
C MET A 124 -21.57 5.46 -14.52
N ASN A 125 -21.59 6.80 -14.52
CA ASN A 125 -20.36 7.59 -14.50
C ASN A 125 -19.60 7.37 -13.18
N MET A 126 -20.32 7.36 -12.06
CA MET A 126 -19.75 7.06 -10.75
C MET A 126 -19.14 5.66 -10.71
N GLN A 127 -19.82 4.65 -11.26
CA GLN A 127 -19.29 3.29 -11.31
C GLN A 127 -17.98 3.24 -12.10
N SER A 128 -17.89 3.93 -13.24
CA SER A 128 -16.64 4.00 -14.00
C SER A 128 -15.50 4.58 -13.17
N ASP A 129 -15.73 5.73 -12.52
CA ASP A 129 -14.71 6.39 -11.68
C ASP A 129 -14.30 5.51 -10.49
N LEU A 130 -15.25 4.78 -9.91
CA LEU A 130 -15.02 3.87 -8.80
C LEU A 130 -14.28 2.59 -9.21
N ASP A 131 -14.55 2.06 -10.40
CA ASP A 131 -13.84 0.91 -10.96
C ASP A 131 -12.36 1.24 -11.17
N ASP A 132 -12.04 2.47 -11.62
CA ASP A 132 -10.66 2.93 -11.74
C ASP A 132 -9.93 2.89 -10.37
N LEU A 133 -10.57 3.42 -9.32
CA LEU A 133 -10.03 3.37 -7.95
C LEU A 133 -9.81 1.94 -7.45
N TYR A 134 -10.72 1.03 -7.79
CA TYR A 134 -10.59 -0.37 -7.44
C TYR A 134 -9.33 -1.01 -8.04
N TYR A 135 -9.16 -0.86 -9.34
CA TYR A 135 -8.02 -1.48 -10.03
C TYR A 135 -6.70 -0.87 -9.58
N GLU A 136 -6.64 0.43 -9.33
CA GLU A 136 -5.46 1.08 -8.78
C GLU A 136 -5.10 0.57 -7.39
N ASN A 137 -6.08 0.46 -6.48
CA ASN A 137 -5.84 -0.11 -5.15
C ASN A 137 -5.32 -1.56 -5.24
N LYS A 138 -5.87 -2.35 -6.17
CA LYS A 138 -5.43 -3.73 -6.39
C LYS A 138 -4.01 -3.82 -6.94
N LEU A 139 -3.64 -2.92 -7.85
CA LEU A 139 -2.26 -2.80 -8.34
C LEU A 139 -1.31 -2.41 -7.21
N LEU A 140 -1.70 -1.50 -6.33
CA LEU A 140 -0.89 -1.12 -5.16
C LEU A 140 -0.72 -2.27 -4.16
N TYR A 141 -1.78 -3.02 -3.88
CA TYR A 141 -1.70 -4.24 -3.08
C TYR A 141 -0.69 -5.26 -3.66
N LEU A 142 -0.67 -5.43 -4.98
CA LEU A 142 0.32 -6.29 -5.63
C LEU A 142 1.75 -5.74 -5.50
N ARG A 143 1.93 -4.42 -5.59
CA ARG A 143 3.25 -3.79 -5.40
C ARG A 143 3.75 -3.88 -3.96
N THR A 144 2.87 -3.83 -2.96
CA THR A 144 3.25 -4.03 -1.56
C THR A 144 3.59 -5.49 -1.26
N THR A 145 2.94 -6.42 -1.95
CA THR A 145 3.34 -7.84 -1.94
C THR A 145 4.74 -8.03 -2.55
N ASP A 146 5.03 -7.39 -3.69
CA ASP A 146 6.37 -7.42 -4.32
C ASP A 146 7.44 -6.79 -3.39
N LEU A 147 7.11 -5.69 -2.72
CA LEU A 147 7.95 -5.05 -1.71
C LEU A 147 8.36 -6.03 -0.61
N ARG A 148 7.39 -6.75 -0.02
CA ARG A 148 7.66 -7.77 1.00
C ARG A 148 8.55 -8.90 0.47
N GLN A 149 8.24 -9.42 -0.72
CA GLN A 149 9.02 -10.53 -1.32
C GLN A 149 10.46 -10.11 -1.65
N ARG A 150 10.66 -8.88 -2.13
CA ARG A 150 12.00 -8.34 -2.35
C ARG A 150 12.77 -8.12 -1.06
N CYS A 151 12.09 -7.77 0.03
CA CYS A 151 12.72 -7.67 1.35
C CYS A 151 13.24 -9.02 1.84
N GLU A 152 12.45 -10.09 1.70
CA GLU A 152 12.87 -11.47 2.01
C GLU A 152 14.09 -11.88 1.21
N LYS A 153 14.06 -11.62 -0.11
CA LYS A 153 15.18 -11.94 -0.99
C LYS A 153 16.42 -11.13 -0.61
N LEU A 154 16.26 -9.83 -0.36
CA LEU A 154 17.35 -8.97 0.06
C LEU A 154 17.96 -9.47 1.36
N PHE A 155 17.15 -9.86 2.34
CA PHE A 155 17.67 -10.40 3.61
C PHE A 155 18.49 -11.67 3.41
N ALA A 156 18.03 -12.62 2.58
CA ALA A 156 18.80 -13.81 2.22
C ALA A 156 20.13 -13.43 1.54
N ASP A 157 20.08 -12.53 0.56
CA ASP A 157 21.26 -12.01 -0.14
C ASP A 157 22.22 -11.24 0.79
N TYR A 158 21.68 -10.58 1.82
CA TYR A 158 22.42 -9.80 2.81
C TYR A 158 23.17 -10.73 3.76
N THR A 159 22.45 -11.70 4.33
CA THR A 159 22.92 -12.66 5.36
C THR A 159 23.80 -13.78 4.83
N ALA A 160 23.80 -14.01 3.51
CA ALA A 160 24.76 -14.90 2.84
C ALA A 160 26.23 -14.52 3.13
N ALA A 161 26.53 -13.25 3.44
CA ALA A 161 27.88 -12.82 3.79
C ALA A 161 28.40 -13.43 5.12
N VAL A 162 27.49 -13.88 5.99
CA VAL A 162 27.80 -14.51 7.28
C VAL A 162 27.39 -15.98 7.34
N ASP A 163 27.03 -16.58 6.20
CA ASP A 163 26.58 -17.98 6.10
C ASP A 163 25.35 -18.28 6.98
N TYR A 164 24.39 -17.36 7.01
CA TYR A 164 23.11 -17.54 7.69
C TYR A 164 22.00 -17.82 6.66
N ASP A 165 21.35 -18.98 6.79
CA ASP A 165 20.49 -19.54 5.73
C ASP A 165 18.98 -19.43 5.99
N LYS A 166 18.56 -19.07 7.21
CA LYS A 166 17.13 -19.00 7.54
C LYS A 166 16.49 -17.79 6.84
N PRO A 167 15.29 -17.92 6.23
CA PRO A 167 14.59 -16.80 5.60
C PRO A 167 14.12 -15.77 6.63
N LEU A 168 13.84 -14.55 6.19
CA LEU A 168 13.48 -13.43 7.07
C LEU A 168 12.19 -13.71 7.85
N SER A 169 11.18 -14.27 7.19
CA SER A 169 9.94 -14.70 7.83
C SER A 169 10.14 -15.71 8.97
N GLU A 170 11.04 -16.67 8.79
CA GLU A 170 11.37 -17.67 9.82
C GLU A 170 12.19 -17.05 10.94
N CYS A 171 13.25 -16.31 10.60
CA CYS A 171 14.08 -15.55 11.55
C CYS A 171 13.20 -14.69 12.48
N ARG A 172 12.24 -13.97 11.90
CA ARG A 172 11.26 -13.18 12.63
C ARG A 172 10.34 -14.04 13.51
N ALA A 173 9.82 -15.15 12.99
CA ALA A 173 8.86 -15.99 13.70
C ALA A 173 9.48 -16.72 14.90
N SER A 174 10.75 -17.11 14.80
CA SER A 174 11.51 -17.74 15.88
C SER A 174 12.32 -16.78 16.75
N ASP A 175 12.24 -15.47 16.49
CA ASP A 175 13.01 -14.41 17.17
C ASP A 175 14.53 -14.65 17.15
N ASP A 176 15.06 -15.07 16.00
CA ASP A 176 16.43 -15.58 15.83
C ASP A 176 17.52 -14.49 15.67
N TRP A 177 17.20 -13.26 16.07
CA TRP A 177 18.07 -12.11 15.83
C TRP A 177 19.39 -12.19 16.61
N ASP A 178 19.34 -12.75 17.82
CA ASP A 178 20.53 -12.95 18.66
C ASP A 178 21.46 -14.02 18.07
N GLU A 179 20.89 -15.08 17.48
CA GLU A 179 21.67 -16.08 16.75
C GLU A 179 22.34 -15.43 15.54
N LEU A 180 21.61 -14.67 14.73
CA LEU A 180 22.17 -13.92 13.60
C LEU A 180 23.30 -12.98 14.03
N ASP A 181 23.16 -12.24 15.15
CA ASP A 181 24.25 -11.38 15.64
C ASP A 181 25.50 -12.18 16.06
N ALA A 182 25.32 -13.39 16.61
CA ALA A 182 26.43 -14.29 16.91
C ALA A 182 27.13 -14.80 15.62
N TYR A 183 26.41 -15.01 14.52
CA TYR A 183 27.00 -15.29 13.21
C TYR A 183 27.81 -14.09 12.69
N ILE A 184 27.28 -12.88 12.80
CA ILE A 184 27.98 -11.63 12.43
C ILE A 184 29.26 -11.47 13.25
N SER A 185 29.19 -11.65 14.56
CA SER A 185 30.33 -11.52 15.48
C SER A 185 31.45 -12.51 15.14
N ARG A 186 31.12 -13.81 14.97
CA ARG A 186 32.11 -14.82 14.54
C ARG A 186 32.75 -14.45 13.22
N LYS A 187 31.96 -14.02 12.24
CA LYS A 187 32.49 -13.66 10.92
C LYS A 187 33.39 -12.42 10.99
N ALA A 188 33.04 -11.43 11.81
CA ALA A 188 33.86 -10.25 12.04
C ALA A 188 35.21 -10.61 12.70
N GLU A 189 35.21 -11.48 13.70
CA GLU A 189 36.43 -11.99 14.34
C GLU A 189 37.32 -12.75 13.35
N GLU A 190 36.73 -13.61 12.51
CA GLU A 190 37.46 -14.29 11.43
C GLU A 190 38.12 -13.32 10.45
N ILE A 191 37.41 -12.24 10.08
CA ILE A 191 37.92 -11.22 9.17
C ILE A 191 39.10 -10.49 9.84
N GLY A 192 38.92 -10.01 11.07
CA GLY A 192 39.98 -9.32 11.82
C GLY A 192 41.25 -10.16 11.95
N ALA A 193 41.12 -11.40 12.42
CA ALA A 193 42.25 -12.33 12.52
C ALA A 193 42.91 -12.61 11.16
N GLY A 194 42.13 -12.62 10.09
CA GLY A 194 42.61 -12.78 8.72
C GLY A 194 43.37 -11.57 8.19
N MET A 195 42.99 -10.35 8.58
CA MET A 195 43.66 -9.09 8.19
C MET A 195 45.03 -8.95 8.83
N ASP A 196 45.20 -9.46 10.07
CA ASP A 196 46.49 -9.45 10.79
C ASP A 196 47.39 -10.65 10.42
N ALA A 197 46.91 -11.55 9.56
CA ALA A 197 47.62 -12.77 9.23
C ALA A 197 48.96 -12.45 8.50
N PRO A 198 50.04 -13.20 8.78
CA PRO A 198 51.35 -12.95 8.17
C PRO A 198 51.38 -13.25 6.66
N LYS A 199 50.52 -14.16 6.18
CA LYS A 199 50.43 -14.56 4.77
C LYS A 199 49.55 -13.60 3.97
N ALA A 200 50.10 -13.03 2.90
CA ALA A 200 49.39 -12.08 2.02
C ALA A 200 48.07 -12.64 1.45
N ALA A 201 48.05 -13.91 1.04
CA ALA A 201 46.84 -14.55 0.51
C ALA A 201 45.70 -14.63 1.55
N VAL A 202 46.02 -14.77 2.84
CA VAL A 202 45.03 -14.81 3.92
C VAL A 202 44.45 -13.41 4.16
N ARG A 203 45.31 -12.38 4.17
CA ARG A 203 44.87 -10.98 4.26
C ARG A 203 43.95 -10.60 3.10
N GLU A 204 44.32 -10.94 1.87
CA GLU A 204 43.50 -10.66 0.70
C GLU A 204 42.12 -11.32 0.78
N ALA A 205 42.05 -12.57 1.26
CA ALA A 205 40.78 -13.25 1.47
C ALA A 205 39.92 -12.55 2.55
N ALA A 206 40.53 -12.04 3.62
CA ALA A 206 39.84 -11.28 4.65
C ALA A 206 39.27 -9.95 4.13
N TYR A 207 40.04 -9.19 3.34
CA TYR A 207 39.54 -7.98 2.68
C TYR A 207 38.38 -8.26 1.73
N ARG A 208 38.40 -9.38 0.99
CA ARG A 208 37.25 -9.78 0.15
C ARG A 208 35.99 -10.04 0.97
N LYS A 209 36.12 -10.70 2.13
CA LYS A 209 35.00 -10.90 3.05
C LYS A 209 34.46 -9.57 3.59
N LEU A 210 35.35 -8.63 3.94
CA LEU A 210 34.96 -7.28 4.36
C LEU A 210 34.19 -6.51 3.26
N ILE A 211 34.64 -6.62 2.01
CA ILE A 211 33.94 -6.05 0.85
C ILE A 211 32.54 -6.64 0.70
N ASN A 212 32.34 -7.93 0.98
CA ASN A 212 31.00 -8.53 0.93
C ASN A 212 30.04 -7.86 1.94
N PHE A 213 30.51 -7.50 3.14
CA PHE A 213 29.68 -6.78 4.12
C PHE A 213 29.27 -5.40 3.57
N ALA A 214 30.24 -4.64 3.05
CA ALA A 214 29.97 -3.35 2.44
C ALA A 214 29.02 -3.45 1.22
N PHE A 215 29.14 -4.52 0.42
CA PHE A 215 28.27 -4.74 -0.73
C PHE A 215 26.83 -5.08 -0.33
N SER A 216 26.64 -5.85 0.75
CA SER A 216 25.31 -6.09 1.32
C SER A 216 24.65 -4.79 1.75
N VAL A 217 25.39 -3.87 2.38
CA VAL A 217 24.88 -2.52 2.74
C VAL A 217 24.44 -1.73 1.51
N ASN A 218 25.17 -1.78 0.40
CA ASN A 218 24.78 -1.06 -0.83
C ASN A 218 23.46 -1.57 -1.42
N ARG A 219 23.23 -2.90 -1.43
CA ARG A 219 21.97 -3.49 -1.93
C ARG A 219 20.74 -3.04 -1.14
N LEU A 220 20.92 -2.73 0.14
CA LEU A 220 19.86 -2.18 0.98
C LEU A 220 19.45 -0.77 0.56
N VAL A 221 20.39 0.03 0.05
CA VAL A 221 20.08 1.37 -0.49
C VAL A 221 19.17 1.26 -1.71
N ASP A 222 19.45 0.35 -2.64
CA ASP A 222 18.61 0.14 -3.82
C ASP A 222 17.17 -0.27 -3.45
N TYR A 223 17.02 -1.06 -2.38
CA TYR A 223 15.70 -1.44 -1.87
C TYR A 223 14.95 -0.28 -1.21
N LEU A 224 15.66 0.65 -0.56
CA LEU A 224 15.04 1.85 0.04
C LEU A 224 14.45 2.76 -1.03
N ASP A 225 15.10 2.88 -2.18
CA ASP A 225 14.55 3.63 -3.32
C ASP A 225 13.24 2.98 -3.80
N PHE A 226 13.21 1.65 -3.94
CA PHE A 226 11.99 0.92 -4.30
C PHE A 226 10.88 1.06 -3.23
N TYR A 227 11.24 1.03 -1.94
CA TYR A 227 10.30 1.29 -0.85
C TYR A 227 9.66 2.68 -0.97
N ASP A 228 10.46 3.72 -1.21
CA ASP A 228 9.94 5.09 -1.39
C ASP A 228 9.07 5.22 -2.65
N GLU A 229 9.42 4.55 -3.75
CA GLU A 229 8.57 4.48 -4.94
C GLU A 229 7.18 3.89 -4.65
N VAL A 230 7.11 2.81 -3.87
CA VAL A 230 5.82 2.21 -3.47
C VAL A 230 5.02 3.20 -2.61
N LEU A 231 5.67 3.89 -1.67
CA LEU A 231 5.00 4.92 -0.87
C LEU A 231 4.49 6.10 -1.70
N ASN A 232 5.29 6.57 -2.66
CA ASN A 232 4.91 7.65 -3.56
C ASN A 232 3.70 7.28 -4.44
N SER A 233 3.66 6.04 -4.95
CA SER A 233 2.49 5.56 -5.68
C SER A 233 1.25 5.43 -4.80
N GLY A 234 1.40 5.01 -3.54
CA GLY A 234 0.31 5.01 -2.57
C GLY A 234 -0.27 6.42 -2.36
N ARG A 235 0.60 7.42 -2.18
CA ARG A 235 0.20 8.84 -2.08
C ARG A 235 -0.49 9.35 -3.35
N HIS A 236 -0.02 8.93 -4.52
CA HIS A 236 -0.63 9.33 -5.79
C HIS A 236 -2.07 8.82 -5.90
N MET A 237 -2.29 7.53 -5.66
CA MET A 237 -3.63 6.93 -5.66
C MET A 237 -4.55 7.65 -4.66
N TYR A 238 -4.07 7.95 -3.45
CA TYR A 238 -4.91 8.68 -2.50
C TYR A 238 -5.33 10.06 -2.97
N ARG A 239 -4.46 10.81 -3.66
CA ARG A 239 -4.83 12.10 -4.26
C ARG A 239 -5.87 11.90 -5.37
N GLU A 240 -5.75 10.85 -6.17
CA GLU A 240 -6.74 10.51 -7.19
C GLU A 240 -8.08 10.15 -6.56
N CYS A 241 -8.10 9.33 -5.51
CA CYS A 241 -9.28 9.04 -4.71
C CYS A 241 -9.96 10.32 -4.22
N GLU A 242 -9.20 11.25 -3.62
CA GLU A 242 -9.76 12.52 -3.14
C GLU A 242 -10.36 13.36 -4.27
N LEU A 243 -9.68 13.46 -5.43
CA LEU A 243 -10.16 14.21 -6.59
C LEU A 243 -11.45 13.61 -7.16
N ILE A 244 -11.48 12.29 -7.36
CA ILE A 244 -12.65 11.55 -7.84
C ILE A 244 -13.81 11.74 -6.88
N LEU A 245 -13.60 11.48 -5.58
CA LEU A 245 -14.66 11.59 -4.59
C LEU A 245 -15.19 13.03 -4.46
N GLN A 246 -14.33 14.04 -4.56
CA GLN A 246 -14.76 15.44 -4.59
C GLN A 246 -15.54 15.78 -5.86
N HIS A 247 -15.18 15.20 -7.01
CA HIS A 247 -15.93 15.37 -8.24
C HIS A 247 -17.34 14.80 -8.09
N LEU A 248 -17.44 13.55 -7.61
CA LEU A 248 -18.70 12.82 -7.43
C LEU A 248 -19.68 13.52 -6.48
N THR A 249 -19.19 14.31 -5.51
CA THR A 249 -20.05 15.11 -4.62
C THR A 249 -20.41 16.49 -5.13
N LYS A 250 -19.59 17.07 -6.03
CA LYS A 250 -19.81 18.41 -6.60
C LYS A 250 -20.65 18.40 -7.87
N VAL A 251 -20.64 17.30 -8.63
CA VAL A 251 -21.51 17.13 -9.80
C VAL A 251 -22.94 17.39 -9.34
N LYS A 252 -23.66 18.29 -10.03
CA LYS A 252 -25.09 18.53 -9.79
C LYS A 252 -25.78 17.17 -9.85
N THR A 253 -26.08 16.64 -8.67
CA THR A 253 -26.77 15.37 -8.55
C THR A 253 -28.17 15.57 -9.14
N CYS A 254 -28.68 14.55 -9.84
CA CYS A 254 -30.08 14.46 -10.28
C CYS A 254 -31.07 14.34 -9.09
N SER A 255 -30.54 14.51 -7.88
CA SER A 255 -31.08 14.24 -6.56
C SER A 255 -30.67 15.41 -5.67
N ALA A 256 -31.49 15.77 -4.70
CA ALA A 256 -31.16 16.80 -3.73
C ALA A 256 -30.15 16.34 -2.66
N SER A 257 -29.78 15.05 -2.65
CA SER A 257 -28.94 14.45 -1.60
C SER A 257 -27.85 13.54 -2.15
N THR A 258 -26.62 13.79 -1.73
CA THR A 258 -25.50 12.86 -1.92
C THR A 258 -25.79 11.55 -1.17
N PRO A 259 -25.59 10.38 -1.80
CA PRO A 259 -25.75 9.08 -1.14
C PRO A 259 -24.97 9.01 0.17
N GLU A 260 -25.52 8.37 1.18
CA GLU A 260 -24.84 8.20 2.47
C GLU A 260 -23.58 7.33 2.31
N GLU A 261 -23.66 6.34 1.44
CA GLU A 261 -22.58 5.41 1.09
C GLU A 261 -21.37 6.15 0.51
N LEU A 262 -21.60 7.16 -0.34
CA LEU A 262 -20.53 7.96 -0.92
C LEU A 262 -19.83 8.82 0.15
N ARG A 263 -20.59 9.37 1.10
CA ARG A 263 -20.05 10.11 2.24
C ARG A 263 -19.26 9.21 3.20
N ARG A 264 -19.72 7.97 3.41
CA ARG A 264 -18.99 6.98 4.21
C ARG A 264 -17.67 6.59 3.54
N LEU A 265 -17.68 6.33 2.23
CA LEU A 265 -16.47 6.04 1.47
C LEU A 265 -15.45 7.19 1.55
N GLN A 266 -15.91 8.44 1.44
CA GLN A 266 -15.06 9.61 1.66
C GLN A 266 -14.39 9.62 3.02
N TYR A 267 -15.15 9.39 4.08
CA TYR A 267 -14.62 9.36 5.44
C TYR A 267 -13.57 8.24 5.61
N GLU A 268 -13.87 7.03 5.12
CA GLU A 268 -12.98 5.87 5.22
C GLU A 268 -11.66 6.12 4.47
N ILE A 269 -11.72 6.72 3.28
CA ILE A 269 -10.54 7.07 2.50
C ILE A 269 -9.72 8.15 3.20
N SER A 270 -10.36 9.20 3.72
CA SER A 270 -9.66 10.23 4.49
C SER A 270 -8.97 9.67 5.74
N GLU A 271 -9.61 8.74 6.44
CA GLU A 271 -9.00 8.07 7.59
C GLU A 271 -7.81 7.18 7.16
N ALA A 272 -7.96 6.46 6.05
CA ALA A 272 -6.88 5.64 5.50
C ALA A 272 -5.66 6.49 5.09
N ILE A 273 -5.87 7.68 4.51
CA ILE A 273 -4.81 8.64 4.19
C ILE A 273 -4.07 9.07 5.45
N GLU A 274 -4.80 9.49 6.48
CA GLU A 274 -4.20 9.97 7.73
C GLU A 274 -3.40 8.86 8.44
N ARG A 275 -3.87 7.61 8.38
CA ARG A 275 -3.12 6.45 8.87
C ARG A 275 -1.89 6.18 8.02
N PHE A 276 -1.99 6.29 6.70
CA PHE A 276 -0.90 6.05 5.78
C PHE A 276 0.26 7.04 6.00
N ASP A 277 -0.05 8.34 6.05
CA ASP A 277 0.95 9.39 6.22
C ASP A 277 1.68 9.28 7.57
N ARG A 278 0.97 8.91 8.65
CA ARG A 278 1.59 8.74 9.98
C ARG A 278 2.40 7.46 10.12
N ALA A 279 1.95 6.35 9.52
CA ALA A 279 2.51 5.04 9.81
C ALA A 279 3.74 4.71 8.96
N TYR A 280 3.82 5.22 7.73
CA TYR A 280 4.79 4.75 6.74
C TYR A 280 5.84 5.79 6.35
N GLU A 281 5.64 7.05 6.71
CA GLU A 281 6.70 8.06 6.62
C GLU A 281 7.64 7.97 7.82
N THR A 282 8.79 7.34 7.60
CA THR A 282 9.90 7.30 8.56
C THR A 282 10.97 8.29 8.12
N VAL A 283 11.09 9.39 8.85
CA VAL A 283 12.07 10.48 8.59
C VAL A 283 13.51 9.95 8.66
N GLU A 284 13.71 8.84 9.37
CA GLU A 284 14.96 8.12 9.53
C GLU A 284 15.44 7.45 8.22
N LEU A 285 14.52 7.14 7.30
CA LEU A 285 14.85 6.47 6.03
C LEU A 285 15.20 7.45 4.91
N LYS A 286 15.35 8.75 5.20
CA LYS A 286 15.58 9.78 4.19
C LYS A 286 16.89 10.55 4.41
N GLY A 287 17.54 10.89 3.29
CA GLY A 287 18.59 11.91 3.23
C GLY A 287 19.84 11.60 4.05
N SER A 288 20.38 12.63 4.72
CA SER A 288 21.60 12.51 5.52
C SER A 288 21.44 11.57 6.71
N ARG A 289 20.24 11.50 7.32
CA ARG A 289 19.99 10.61 8.47
C ARG A 289 20.14 9.14 8.13
N LEU A 290 19.68 8.72 6.95
CA LEU A 290 19.89 7.36 6.47
C LEU A 290 21.39 7.07 6.28
N LYS A 291 22.14 8.04 5.74
CA LYS A 291 23.60 7.91 5.60
C LYS A 291 24.30 7.84 6.95
N ASP A 292 23.85 8.62 7.93
CA ASP A 292 24.39 8.59 9.28
C ASP A 292 24.08 7.25 9.98
N ILE A 293 22.88 6.69 9.76
CA ILE A 293 22.47 5.37 10.27
C ILE A 293 23.29 4.25 9.62
N LEU A 294 23.47 4.30 8.29
CA LEU A 294 24.13 3.22 7.55
C LEU A 294 25.66 3.30 7.61
N TYR A 295 26.26 4.48 7.73
CA TYR A 295 27.72 4.66 7.64
C TYR A 295 28.35 5.28 8.89
N GLY A 296 27.56 5.66 9.90
CA GLY A 296 28.06 5.96 11.24
C GLY A 296 28.88 7.23 11.38
N PHE A 297 28.55 8.30 10.66
CA PHE A 297 29.03 9.64 11.05
C PHE A 297 28.21 10.09 12.27
N ASP A 298 28.64 9.72 13.48
CA ASP A 298 28.09 10.29 14.71
C ASP A 298 28.32 11.81 14.67
N SER A 299 27.28 12.57 14.36
CA SER A 299 27.25 14.03 14.53
C SER A 299 27.46 14.47 15.99
N ASP A 300 27.36 13.52 16.94
CA ASP A 300 27.66 13.74 18.35
C ASP A 300 29.16 13.62 18.69
N MET A 301 30.01 13.05 17.83
CA MET A 301 31.46 13.05 18.03
C MET A 301 32.15 14.38 17.70
N VAL A 302 31.43 15.34 17.11
CA VAL A 302 31.93 16.69 16.86
C VAL A 302 31.71 17.62 18.07
N LYS A 303 30.82 17.27 19.00
CA LYS A 303 30.49 18.14 20.15
C LYS A 303 31.41 17.97 21.37
N ASP A 304 32.22 16.93 21.41
CA ASP A 304 33.20 16.71 22.49
C ASP A 304 34.63 17.18 22.12
N LYS A 305 34.76 17.99 21.04
CA LYS A 305 36.03 18.60 20.62
C LYS A 305 35.96 20.11 20.38
N GLU A 306 35.07 20.82 21.09
CA GLU A 306 35.15 22.28 21.24
C GLU A 306 35.30 22.69 22.71
#